data_AF-A0A536DV03-F1
#
_entry.id   AF-A0A536DV03-F1
#
_cell.length_a   1.000
_cell.length_b   1.000
_cell.length_c   1.000
_cell.angle_alpha   90.00
_cell.angle_beta   90.00
_cell.angle_gamma   90.00
#
_symmetry.space_group_name_H-M   'P 1'
#
loop_
_entity.id
_entity.type
_entity.pdbx_description
1 polymer ?
#
loop_
_entity_poly.entity_id
_entity_poly.type
_entity_poly.pdbx_seq_one_letter_code
_entity_poly.pdbx_strand_id
1 'polypeptide(L)'
;MPAKLDRIKDDALRDSLATAHVSLKSGNFPDVVHRSSDAYVEMLRRDPDLMKGPMGMRRILFYPRLGARLIQESDGSPAVIYDRETFSFSEAITYFEFSVDSLVREGV
;
A
#
# COMPACT_ATOMS: atom_id res chain seq x y z
N MET A 1 13.97 7.04 5.34
CA MET A 1 12.52 6.78 5.42
C MET A 1 11.71 7.95 6.00
N PRO A 2 12.21 9.18 5.97
CA PRO A 2 11.38 10.30 5.50
C PRO A 2 11.76 10.71 4.07
N ALA A 3 13.06 10.68 3.74
CA ALA A 3 13.59 11.03 2.41
C ALA A 3 13.05 10.22 1.21
N LYS A 4 12.38 9.07 1.43
CA LYS A 4 11.68 8.34 0.37
C LYS A 4 10.24 8.86 0.19
N LEU A 5 9.58 9.28 1.26
CA LEU A 5 8.23 9.88 1.20
C LEU A 5 8.28 11.18 0.39
N ASP A 6 9.34 11.97 0.54
CA ASP A 6 9.54 13.22 -0.23
C ASP A 6 9.64 13.00 -1.75
N ARG A 7 9.82 11.75 -2.21
CA ARG A 7 9.88 11.39 -3.63
C ARG A 7 8.54 10.97 -4.22
N ILE A 8 7.54 10.70 -3.38
CA ILE A 8 6.15 10.51 -3.79
C ILE A 8 5.67 11.86 -4.28
N LYS A 9 5.09 11.97 -5.47
CA LYS A 9 4.73 13.27 -6.06
C LYS A 9 3.34 13.74 -5.62
N ASP A 10 2.46 12.81 -5.30
CA ASP A 10 1.10 13.06 -4.90
C ASP A 10 1.04 13.40 -3.43
N ASP A 11 0.62 14.63 -3.15
CA ASP A 11 0.61 15.17 -1.80
C ASP A 11 -0.33 14.38 -0.88
N ALA A 12 -1.50 13.95 -1.37
CA ALA A 12 -2.47 13.21 -0.55
C ALA A 12 -1.96 11.81 -0.16
N LEU A 13 -1.35 11.09 -1.11
CA LEU A 13 -0.73 9.80 -0.83
C LEU A 13 0.51 9.93 0.05
N ARG A 14 1.31 10.99 -0.15
CA ARG A 14 2.47 11.29 0.70
C ARG A 14 2.03 11.55 2.13
N ASP A 15 0.99 12.35 2.35
CA ASP A 15 0.48 12.68 3.68
C ASP A 15 -0.14 11.47 4.38
N SER A 16 -0.82 10.60 3.63
CA SER A 16 -1.35 9.33 4.16
C SER A 16 -0.22 8.44 4.69
N LEU A 17 0.86 8.29 3.91
CA LEU A 17 2.03 7.50 4.32
C LEU A 17 2.87 8.20 5.40
N ALA A 18 2.95 9.53 5.42
CA ALA A 18 3.54 10.26 6.52
C ALA A 18 2.79 9.97 7.84
N THR A 19 1.46 9.91 7.79
CA THR A 19 0.63 9.52 8.93
C THR A 19 0.87 8.06 9.33
N ALA A 20 0.95 7.14 8.36
CA ALA A 20 1.31 5.75 8.64
C ALA A 20 2.68 5.62 9.35
N HIS A 21 3.67 6.45 8.96
CA HIS A 21 4.97 6.47 9.63
C HIS A 21 4.88 6.98 11.09
N VAL A 22 3.98 7.92 11.39
CA VAL A 22 3.69 8.33 12.77
C VAL A 22 3.07 7.18 13.55
N SER A 23 2.08 6.49 12.99
CA SER A 23 1.43 5.32 13.61
C SER A 23 2.41 4.17 13.87
N LEU A 24 3.38 3.97 12.98
CA LEU A 24 4.44 2.98 13.15
C LEU A 24 5.29 3.29 14.38
N LYS A 25 5.66 4.57 14.58
CA LYS A 25 6.43 5.01 15.76
C LYS A 25 5.63 4.91 17.06
N SER A 26 4.32 5.08 17.00
CA SER A 26 3.44 4.97 18.18
C SER A 26 2.99 3.54 18.48
N GLY A 27 3.39 2.55 17.67
CA GLY A 27 3.01 1.15 17.86
C GLY A 27 1.61 0.79 17.36
N ASN A 28 0.92 1.67 16.62
CA ASN A 28 -0.40 1.39 16.06
C ASN A 28 -0.28 0.67 14.71
N PHE A 29 0.13 -0.59 14.76
CA PHE A 29 0.41 -1.42 13.57
C PHE A 29 -0.81 -1.66 12.66
N PRO A 30 -2.04 -1.86 13.17
CA PRO A 30 -3.21 -1.95 12.31
C PRO A 30 -3.36 -0.71 11.42
N ASP A 31 -3.28 0.49 12.00
CA ASP A 31 -3.41 1.73 11.22
C ASP A 31 -2.30 1.87 10.16
N VAL A 32 -1.07 1.42 10.44
CA VAL A 32 0.02 1.39 9.44
C VAL A 32 -0.37 0.51 8.26
N VAL A 33 -0.84 -0.71 8.51
CA VAL A 33 -1.18 -1.66 7.44
C VAL A 33 -2.36 -1.13 6.62
N HIS A 34 -3.38 -0.58 7.27
CA HIS A 34 -4.53 0.01 6.58
C HIS A 34 -4.11 1.16 5.68
N ARG A 35 -3.48 2.21 6.22
CA ARG A 35 -3.05 3.38 5.43
C ARG A 35 -2.09 3.04 4.31
N SER A 36 -1.15 2.12 4.56
CA SER A 36 -0.18 1.71 3.54
C SER A 36 -0.88 0.96 2.40
N SER A 37 -1.81 0.07 2.72
CA SER A 37 -2.58 -0.67 1.74
C SER A 37 -3.53 0.23 0.96
N ASP A 38 -4.22 1.14 1.65
CA ASP A 38 -5.12 2.11 1.04
C ASP A 38 -4.38 3.03 0.08
N ALA A 39 -3.21 3.54 0.46
CA ALA A 39 -2.38 4.35 -0.42
C ALA A 39 -1.94 3.60 -1.68
N TYR A 40 -1.59 2.31 -1.55
CA TYR A 40 -1.23 1.47 -2.69
C TYR A 40 -2.44 1.18 -3.59
N VAL A 41 -3.60 0.88 -3.03
CA VAL A 41 -4.84 0.66 -3.80
C VAL A 41 -5.26 1.94 -4.51
N GLU A 42 -5.18 3.09 -3.84
CA GLU A 42 -5.53 4.38 -4.42
C GLU A 42 -4.60 4.73 -5.60
N MET A 43 -3.31 4.44 -5.50
CA MET A 43 -2.38 4.53 -6.64
C MET A 43 -2.86 3.68 -7.83
N LEU A 44 -3.31 2.44 -7.58
CA LEU A 44 -3.83 1.55 -8.63
C LEU A 44 -5.20 1.99 -9.18
N ARG A 45 -6.02 2.68 -8.39
CA ARG A 45 -7.30 3.24 -8.87
C ARG A 45 -7.08 4.44 -9.78
N ARG A 46 -6.08 5.26 -9.48
CA ARG A 46 -5.72 6.45 -10.27
C ARG A 46 -5.09 6.10 -11.61
N ASP A 47 -4.40 4.98 -11.69
CA ASP A 47 -3.91 4.42 -12.94
C ASP A 47 -4.39 2.96 -13.14
N PRO A 48 -5.60 2.78 -13.71
CA PRO A 48 -6.16 1.44 -13.95
C PRO A 48 -5.34 0.59 -14.92
N ASP A 49 -4.46 1.18 -15.74
CA ASP A 49 -3.62 0.43 -16.66
C ASP A 49 -2.59 -0.43 -15.91
N LEU A 50 -2.23 -0.05 -14.68
CA LEU A 50 -1.37 -0.83 -13.79
C LEU A 50 -1.99 -2.19 -13.40
N MET A 51 -3.31 -2.31 -13.47
CA MET A 51 -4.07 -3.53 -13.16
C MET A 51 -4.40 -4.37 -14.40
N LYS A 52 -3.99 -3.95 -15.61
CA LYS A 52 -4.27 -4.69 -16.84
C LYS A 52 -3.21 -5.76 -17.14
N GLY A 53 -3.69 -6.86 -17.75
CA GLY A 53 -2.84 -7.90 -18.31
C GLY A 53 -1.87 -8.57 -17.32
N PRO A 54 -0.72 -9.07 -17.80
CA PRO A 54 0.25 -9.77 -16.96
C PRO A 54 0.83 -8.92 -15.82
N MET A 55 0.85 -7.59 -15.97
CA MET A 55 1.35 -6.68 -14.93
C MET A 55 0.40 -6.60 -13.73
N GLY A 56 -0.92 -6.50 -13.96
CA GLY A 56 -1.91 -6.56 -12.88
C GLY A 56 -1.84 -7.86 -12.08
N MET A 57 -1.75 -8.99 -12.79
CA MET A 57 -1.58 -10.31 -12.15
C MET A 57 -0.30 -10.37 -11.30
N ARG A 58 0.81 -9.80 -11.79
CA ARG A 58 2.06 -9.72 -11.05
C ARG A 58 1.91 -8.90 -9.77
N ARG A 59 1.22 -7.75 -9.82
CA ARG A 59 0.99 -6.92 -8.63
C ARG A 59 0.18 -7.66 -7.56
N ILE A 60 -0.83 -8.43 -7.95
CA ILE A 60 -1.59 -9.29 -7.02
C ILE A 60 -0.69 -10.36 -6.39
N LEU A 61 0.11 -11.06 -7.20
CA LEU A 61 0.98 -12.14 -6.70
C LEU A 61 2.09 -11.67 -5.74
N PHE A 62 2.65 -10.49 -6.01
CA PHE A 62 3.78 -9.93 -5.26
C PHE A 62 3.38 -8.93 -4.17
N TYR A 63 2.09 -8.64 -4.01
CA TYR A 63 1.58 -7.90 -2.86
C TYR A 63 1.90 -8.67 -1.55
N PRO A 64 2.26 -8.00 -0.45
CA PRO A 64 2.56 -8.69 0.81
C PRO A 64 1.33 -9.46 1.30
N ARG A 65 1.51 -10.76 1.57
CA ARG A 65 0.43 -11.68 2.01
C ARG A 65 0.55 -12.02 3.49
N LEU A 66 0.58 -10.98 4.33
CA LEU A 66 0.81 -11.07 5.78
C LEU A 66 -0.46 -10.68 6.57
N GLY A 67 -1.61 -11.23 6.19
CA GLY A 67 -2.91 -10.93 6.80
C GLY A 67 -3.75 -9.89 6.06
N ALA A 68 -3.25 -9.37 4.94
CA ALA A 68 -4.03 -8.66 3.94
C ALA A 68 -3.66 -9.16 2.54
N ARG A 69 -4.62 -9.16 1.60
CA ARG A 69 -4.43 -9.63 0.23
C ARG A 69 -5.06 -8.68 -0.76
N LEU A 70 -4.32 -8.32 -1.81
CA LEU A 70 -4.83 -7.57 -2.95
C LEU A 70 -5.67 -8.49 -3.83
N ILE A 71 -6.82 -8.02 -4.26
CA ILE A 71 -7.68 -8.66 -5.25
C ILE A 71 -8.04 -7.66 -6.35
N GLN A 72 -8.50 -8.20 -7.47
CA GLN A 72 -9.20 -7.43 -8.48
C GLN A 72 -10.67 -7.86 -8.44
N GLU A 73 -11.56 -6.89 -8.22
CA GLU A 73 -12.99 -7.12 -8.22
C GLU A 73 -13.51 -7.39 -9.64
N SER A 74 -14.77 -7.83 -9.76
CA SER A 74 -15.36 -8.20 -11.04
C SER A 74 -15.51 -7.03 -12.02
N ASP A 75 -15.53 -5.80 -11.52
CA ASP A 75 -15.53 -4.56 -12.29
C ASP A 75 -14.11 -4.12 -12.72
N GLY A 76 -13.07 -4.86 -12.30
CA GLY A 76 -11.67 -4.56 -12.57
C GLY A 76 -10.98 -3.69 -11.51
N SER A 77 -11.72 -3.22 -10.50
CA SER A 77 -11.22 -2.35 -9.45
C SER A 77 -10.29 -3.09 -8.47
N PRO A 78 -9.17 -2.48 -8.04
CA PRO A 78 -8.34 -3.06 -6.99
C PRO A 78 -8.97 -2.88 -5.60
N ALA A 79 -8.91 -3.93 -4.79
CA ALA A 79 -9.35 -3.92 -3.40
C ALA A 79 -8.43 -4.78 -2.53
N VAL A 80 -8.42 -4.52 -1.22
CA VAL A 80 -7.68 -5.32 -0.24
C VAL A 80 -8.65 -6.01 0.70
N ILE A 81 -8.49 -7.32 0.84
CA ILE A 81 -9.19 -8.11 1.85
C ILE A 81 -8.25 -8.29 3.04
N TYR A 82 -8.74 -7.97 4.23
CA TYR A 82 -8.04 -8.19 5.50
C TYR A 82 -8.53 -9.49 6.10
N ASP A 83 -7.60 -10.45 6.28
CA ASP A 83 -7.91 -11.74 6.88
C ASP A 83 -7.93 -11.66 8.43
N ARG A 84 -7.42 -10.56 9.00
CA ARG A 84 -7.37 -10.27 10.45
C ARG A 84 -7.19 -8.77 10.71
N GLU A 85 -7.42 -8.36 11.96
CA GLU A 85 -7.37 -6.94 12.39
C GLU A 85 -6.07 -6.55 13.10
N THR A 86 -5.31 -7.50 13.64
CA THR A 86 -4.08 -7.24 14.39
C THR A 86 -2.83 -7.64 13.62
N PHE A 87 -1.81 -6.80 13.66
CA PHE A 87 -0.54 -7.00 12.96
C PHE A 87 0.64 -6.76 13.91
N SER A 88 1.75 -7.45 13.67
CA SER A 88 3.02 -7.23 14.33
C SER A 88 3.79 -6.06 13.70
N PHE A 89 4.82 -5.58 14.39
CA PHE A 89 5.72 -4.55 13.88
C PHE A 89 6.34 -4.93 12.52
N SER A 90 6.86 -6.17 12.41
CA SER A 90 7.52 -6.64 11.18
C SER A 90 6.56 -6.71 10.00
N GLU A 91 5.28 -6.97 10.24
CA GLU A 91 4.26 -6.99 9.19
C GLU A 91 3.91 -5.55 8.78
N ALA A 92 3.69 -4.66 9.76
CA ALA A 92 3.41 -3.26 9.50
C ALA A 92 4.52 -2.55 8.72
N ILE A 93 5.79 -2.76 9.10
CA ILE A 93 6.92 -2.17 8.36
C ILE A 93 7.01 -2.73 6.94
N THR A 94 6.71 -4.02 6.73
CA THR A 94 6.70 -4.63 5.40
C THR A 94 5.67 -3.97 4.49
N TYR A 95 4.43 -3.76 4.97
CA TYR A 95 3.40 -3.07 4.19
C TYR A 95 3.78 -1.61 3.92
N PHE A 96 4.32 -0.91 4.93
CA PHE A 96 4.74 0.47 4.78
C PHE A 96 5.83 0.63 3.71
N GLU A 97 6.90 -0.16 3.80
CA GLU A 97 8.01 -0.11 2.85
C GLU A 97 7.57 -0.50 1.44
N PHE A 98 6.78 -1.57 1.32
CA PHE A 98 6.23 -2.01 0.04
C PHE A 98 5.44 -0.90 -0.66
N SER A 99 4.57 -0.20 0.08
CA SER A 99 3.76 0.88 -0.47
C SER A 99 4.63 2.07 -0.85
N VAL A 100 5.51 2.54 0.03
CA VAL A 100 6.41 3.67 -0.27
C VAL A 100 7.25 3.38 -1.52
N ASP A 101 7.86 2.20 -1.61
CA ASP A 101 8.70 1.84 -2.76
C ASP A 101 7.88 1.69 -4.05
N SER A 102 6.63 1.24 -3.96
CA SER A 102 5.72 1.17 -5.10
C SER A 102 5.34 2.57 -5.60
N LEU A 103 4.90 3.47 -4.71
CA LEU A 103 4.50 4.83 -5.10
C LEU A 103 5.67 5.60 -5.72
N VAL A 104 6.86 5.51 -5.12
CA VAL A 104 8.07 6.15 -5.67
C VAL A 104 8.44 5.57 -7.04
N ARG A 105 8.27 4.26 -7.26
CA ARG A 105 8.58 3.61 -8.53
C ARG A 105 7.62 4.02 -9.64
N GLU A 106 6.32 4.05 -9.36
CA GLU A 106 5.31 4.47 -10.35
C GLU A 106 5.34 5.99 -10.57
N GLY A 107 6.02 6.74 -9.70
CA GLY A 107 6.20 8.19 -9.83
C GLY A 107 4.92 8.97 -9.58
N VAL A 108 4.01 8.36 -8.81
CA VAL A 108 2.79 8.98 -8.29
C VAL A 108 3.14 9.77 -7.06
#